data_AF-A0A832FU01-F1
#
_entry.id   AF-A0A832FU01-F1
#
_cell.length_a   1.000
_cell.length_b   1.000
_cell.length_c   1.000
_cell.angle_alpha   90.00
_cell.angle_beta   90.00
_cell.angle_gamma   90.00
#
_symmetry.space_group_name_H-M   'P 1'
#
loop_
_entity.id
_entity.type
_entity.pdbx_description
1 polymer ?
#
loop_
_entity_poly.entity_id
_entity_poly.type
_entity_poly.pdbx_seq_one_letter_code
_entity_poly.pdbx_strand_id
1 'polypeptide(L)'
;MSNENFFQELKAKAFQREKKKLSKYAVLSSDGFRFKDDKTEKTDHRLPFAIDTDRILYSRAYARYIDKTQVFSLVPNDHITHRALHVQFLSKISRTIGDILGLNTDLIEAISLGHDIGHPPFGHDGEEMLSGLSKKVLGKKFYHNIHSIRVLEYLEKGGNGLNLTFQTLDGILCHNGEEDYVKTEPDIKKGTEKIEITISKIEKGEIDYSPSTLEGCLVKICDT
;
A
#
# COMPACT_ATOMS: atom_id res chain seq x y z
N MET A 1 -38.16 3.08 -0.49
CA MET A 1 -36.86 3.26 0.20
C MET A 1 -36.08 4.32 -0.56
N SER A 2 -35.49 5.30 0.11
CA SER A 2 -34.51 6.18 -0.55
C SER A 2 -33.31 5.35 -0.99
N ASN A 3 -32.69 5.68 -2.13
CA ASN A 3 -31.52 4.95 -2.64
C ASN A 3 -30.35 4.91 -1.62
N GLU A 4 -30.24 5.91 -0.73
CA GLU A 4 -29.23 5.95 0.33
C GLU A 4 -29.42 4.81 1.36
N ASN A 5 -30.65 4.52 1.79
CA ASN A 5 -30.90 3.45 2.76
C ASN A 5 -30.55 2.07 2.19
N PHE A 6 -30.75 1.86 0.88
CA PHE A 6 -30.43 0.59 0.23
C PHE A 6 -28.93 0.27 0.26
N PHE A 7 -28.08 1.23 -0.08
CA PHE A 7 -26.62 0.99 -0.08
C PHE A 7 -26.05 0.79 1.32
N GLN A 8 -26.60 1.47 2.34
CA GLN A 8 -26.21 1.23 3.73
C GLN A 8 -26.52 -0.20 4.18
N GLU A 9 -27.70 -0.71 3.84
CA GLU A 9 -28.07 -2.10 4.14
C GLU A 9 -27.16 -3.12 3.45
N LEU A 10 -26.80 -2.87 2.17
CA LEU A 10 -25.86 -3.73 1.45
C LEU A 10 -24.46 -3.71 2.06
N LYS A 11 -23.97 -2.52 2.45
CA LYS A 11 -22.68 -2.36 3.13
C LYS A 11 -22.67 -3.09 4.48
N ALA A 12 -23.74 -2.97 5.27
CA ALA A 12 -23.88 -3.71 6.52
C ALA A 12 -23.85 -5.23 6.31
N LYS A 13 -24.54 -5.74 5.28
CA LYS A 13 -24.46 -7.16 4.89
C LYS A 13 -23.06 -7.56 4.41
N ALA A 14 -22.34 -6.68 3.74
CA ALA A 14 -20.95 -6.92 3.32
C ALA A 14 -20.01 -7.08 4.54
N PHE A 15 -20.08 -6.18 5.52
CA PHE A 15 -19.33 -6.32 6.78
C PHE A 15 -19.64 -7.62 7.52
N GLN A 16 -20.92 -8.04 7.57
CA GLN A 16 -21.29 -9.30 8.20
C GLN A 16 -20.74 -10.53 7.48
N ARG A 17 -20.69 -10.50 6.15
CA ARG A 17 -20.10 -11.60 5.34
C ARG A 17 -18.60 -11.67 5.54
N GLU A 18 -17.92 -10.53 5.49
CA GLU A 18 -16.47 -10.43 5.73
C GLU A 18 -16.11 -11.02 7.11
N LYS A 19 -16.78 -10.57 8.17
CA LYS A 19 -16.53 -11.06 9.54
C LYS A 19 -16.75 -12.57 9.73
N LYS A 20 -17.61 -13.20 8.92
CA LYS A 20 -17.83 -14.66 8.94
C LYS A 20 -16.79 -15.43 8.14
N LYS A 21 -16.22 -14.82 7.10
CA LYS A 21 -15.26 -15.46 6.19
C LYS A 21 -13.83 -15.38 6.72
N LEU A 22 -13.44 -14.23 7.29
CA LEU A 22 -12.07 -13.96 7.66
C LEU A 22 -11.66 -14.68 8.96
N SER A 23 -10.37 -15.01 9.05
CA SER A 23 -9.76 -15.58 10.24
C SER A 23 -9.72 -14.57 11.39
N LYS A 24 -9.55 -15.04 12.63
CA LYS A 24 -9.42 -14.17 13.81
C LYS A 24 -8.18 -13.26 13.79
N TYR A 25 -7.23 -13.52 12.90
CA TYR A 25 -6.00 -12.75 12.77
C TYR A 25 -6.06 -11.71 11.64
N ALA A 26 -7.07 -11.79 10.78
CA ALA A 26 -7.28 -10.84 9.71
C ALA A 26 -7.78 -9.51 10.24
N VAL A 27 -7.42 -8.43 9.56
CA VAL A 27 -8.00 -7.12 9.84
C VAL A 27 -9.37 -7.02 9.17
N LEU A 28 -10.39 -6.69 9.94
CA LEU A 28 -11.72 -6.43 9.37
C LEU A 28 -11.72 -5.06 8.72
N SER A 29 -12.47 -4.90 7.62
CA SER A 29 -12.66 -3.59 7.01
C SER A 29 -13.28 -2.58 7.97
N SER A 30 -14.03 -3.04 8.98
CA SER A 30 -14.58 -2.18 10.03
C SER A 30 -13.54 -1.57 10.97
N ASP A 31 -12.34 -2.16 11.03
CA ASP A 31 -11.22 -1.67 11.84
C ASP A 31 -10.35 -0.67 11.05
N GLY A 32 -10.59 -0.54 9.74
CA GLY A 32 -9.98 0.44 8.86
C GLY A 32 -10.35 1.86 9.28
N PHE A 33 -9.36 2.74 9.41
CA PHE A 33 -9.60 4.15 9.72
C PHE A 33 -8.72 5.06 8.88
N ARG A 34 -9.16 6.31 8.67
CA ARG A 34 -8.46 7.33 7.90
C ARG A 34 -8.08 8.49 8.81
N PHE A 35 -6.99 9.18 8.48
CA PHE A 35 -6.57 10.36 9.25
C PHE A 35 -7.46 11.58 9.02
N LYS A 36 -8.09 11.69 7.83
CA LYS A 36 -9.03 12.76 7.47
C LYS A 36 -10.43 12.19 7.29
N ASP A 37 -11.46 12.91 7.77
CA ASP A 37 -12.86 12.50 7.60
C ASP A 37 -13.20 12.35 6.11
N ASP A 38 -13.90 11.26 5.81
CA ASP A 38 -14.25 10.92 4.45
C ASP A 38 -15.77 10.93 4.28
N LYS A 39 -16.28 12.05 3.78
CA LYS A 39 -17.71 12.22 3.53
C LYS A 39 -18.23 11.25 2.46
N THR A 40 -17.37 10.84 1.52
CA THR A 40 -17.77 9.95 0.42
C THR A 40 -17.90 8.50 0.88
N GLU A 41 -17.07 8.08 1.84
CA GLU A 41 -17.12 6.72 2.41
C GLU A 41 -18.45 6.42 3.13
N LYS A 42 -19.07 7.45 3.72
CA LYS A 42 -20.36 7.31 4.41
C LYS A 42 -21.49 6.94 3.46
N THR A 43 -21.45 7.37 2.21
CA THR A 43 -22.49 7.05 1.21
C THR A 43 -22.05 5.96 0.23
N ASP A 44 -20.80 5.49 0.34
CA ASP A 44 -20.23 4.43 -0.51
C ASP A 44 -20.73 3.04 -0.10
N HIS A 45 -21.05 2.20 -1.09
CA HIS A 45 -21.47 0.82 -0.87
C HIS A 45 -20.29 -0.14 -0.66
N ARG A 46 -19.08 0.25 -1.07
CA ARG A 46 -17.84 -0.54 -0.93
C ARG A 46 -17.32 -0.49 0.51
N LEU A 47 -16.57 -1.53 0.88
CA LEU A 47 -15.85 -1.57 2.17
C LEU A 47 -14.59 -0.69 2.13
N PRO A 48 -14.11 -0.16 3.27
CA PRO A 48 -12.96 0.75 3.35
C PRO A 48 -11.72 0.34 2.55
N PHE A 49 -11.30 -0.92 2.59
CA PHE A 49 -10.11 -1.38 1.84
C PHE A 49 -10.37 -1.58 0.34
N ALA A 50 -11.60 -1.92 -0.05
CA ALA A 50 -12.00 -1.90 -1.47
C ALA A 50 -12.02 -0.47 -2.02
N ILE A 51 -12.43 0.51 -1.22
CA ILE A 51 -12.32 1.94 -1.58
C ILE A 51 -10.86 2.34 -1.79
N ASP A 52 -9.95 1.88 -0.93
CA ASP A 52 -8.51 2.15 -1.08
C ASP A 52 -7.95 1.56 -2.37
N THR A 53 -8.28 0.31 -2.67
CA THR A 53 -7.92 -0.37 -3.92
C THR A 53 -8.32 0.48 -5.13
N ASP A 54 -9.58 0.91 -5.19
CA ASP A 54 -10.06 1.72 -6.30
C ASP A 54 -9.40 3.11 -6.36
N ARG A 55 -9.17 3.75 -5.22
CA ARG A 55 -8.48 5.05 -5.18
C ARG A 55 -7.07 4.96 -5.74
N ILE A 56 -6.35 3.90 -5.40
CA ILE A 56 -5.00 3.65 -5.90
C ILE A 56 -5.08 3.34 -7.40
N LEU A 57 -5.92 2.39 -7.81
CA LEU A 57 -6.07 1.95 -9.20
C LEU A 57 -6.41 3.11 -10.16
N TYR A 58 -7.28 4.03 -9.75
CA TYR A 58 -7.67 5.20 -10.54
C TYR A 58 -6.77 6.44 -10.34
N SER A 59 -5.68 6.32 -9.58
CA SER A 59 -4.73 7.43 -9.37
C SER A 59 -3.85 7.68 -10.59
N ARG A 60 -3.37 8.92 -10.74
CA ARG A 60 -2.39 9.22 -11.80
C ARG A 60 -1.05 8.55 -11.51
N ALA A 61 -0.73 8.39 -10.23
CA ALA A 61 0.45 7.66 -9.77
C ALA A 61 0.47 6.21 -10.25
N TYR A 62 -0.64 5.50 -10.12
CA TYR A 62 -0.78 4.13 -10.58
C TYR A 62 -0.71 4.04 -12.11
N ALA A 63 -1.38 4.94 -12.84
CA ALA A 63 -1.31 4.98 -14.30
C ALA A 63 0.14 5.13 -14.82
N ARG A 64 0.99 5.87 -14.10
CA ARG A 64 2.42 6.02 -14.44
C ARG A 64 3.24 4.74 -14.30
N TYR A 65 2.72 3.67 -13.67
CA TYR A 65 3.42 2.38 -13.64
C TYR A 65 3.59 1.76 -15.03
N ILE A 66 2.69 2.04 -15.97
CA ILE A 66 2.76 1.52 -17.34
C ILE A 66 4.09 1.95 -17.99
N ASP A 67 4.51 3.19 -17.73
CA ASP A 67 5.72 3.77 -18.33
C ASP A 67 6.98 3.64 -17.44
N LYS A 68 6.89 2.96 -16.28
CA LYS A 68 8.05 2.74 -15.39
C LYS A 68 8.63 1.35 -15.62
N THR A 69 9.92 1.32 -15.99
CA THR A 69 10.70 0.08 -16.04
C THR A 69 11.02 -0.43 -14.63
N GLN A 70 11.07 -1.75 -14.46
CA GLN A 70 11.47 -2.42 -13.22
C GLN A 70 13.01 -2.56 -13.17
N VAL A 71 13.55 -3.79 -13.36
CA VAL A 71 15.00 -4.08 -13.30
C VAL A 71 15.71 -3.78 -14.62
N PHE A 72 15.06 -4.05 -15.75
CA PHE A 72 15.64 -3.85 -17.07
C PHE A 72 15.08 -2.58 -17.71
N SER A 73 15.89 -1.53 -17.75
CA SER A 73 15.58 -0.33 -18.53
C SER A 73 16.13 -0.51 -19.95
N LEU A 74 15.35 -0.13 -20.98
CA LEU A 74 15.78 -0.12 -22.39
C LEU A 74 16.03 -1.50 -23.03
N VAL A 75 15.48 -2.58 -22.49
CA VAL A 75 15.46 -3.89 -23.16
C VAL A 75 14.24 -3.95 -24.10
N PRO A 76 14.39 -4.35 -25.38
CA PRO A 76 13.26 -4.51 -26.31
C PRO A 76 12.49 -5.82 -26.01
N ASN A 77 11.98 -5.94 -24.78
CA ASN A 77 11.10 -7.03 -24.35
C ASN A 77 10.11 -6.50 -23.31
N ASP A 78 8.97 -6.01 -23.81
CA ASP A 78 7.92 -5.39 -23.01
C ASP A 78 7.40 -6.32 -21.88
N HIS A 79 7.51 -7.65 -22.02
CA HIS A 79 7.08 -8.60 -21.00
C HIS A 79 8.00 -8.66 -19.77
N ILE A 80 9.24 -8.17 -19.87
CA ILE A 80 10.26 -8.24 -18.81
C ILE A 80 10.39 -6.90 -18.08
N THR A 81 9.87 -5.81 -18.65
CA THR A 81 10.27 -4.45 -18.26
C THR A 81 9.26 -3.69 -17.41
N HIS A 82 7.95 -4.01 -17.44
CA HIS A 82 6.95 -3.11 -16.83
C HIS A 82 6.66 -3.39 -15.35
N ARG A 83 6.89 -2.38 -14.50
CA ARG A 83 6.49 -2.39 -13.08
C ARG A 83 4.99 -2.64 -12.87
N ALA A 84 4.16 -2.24 -13.83
CA ALA A 84 2.73 -2.53 -13.82
C ALA A 84 2.42 -4.04 -13.76
N LEU A 85 3.21 -4.90 -14.43
CA LEU A 85 3.02 -6.35 -14.37
C LEU A 85 3.47 -6.93 -13.02
N HIS A 86 4.61 -6.47 -12.50
CA HIS A 86 5.10 -6.88 -11.18
C HIS A 86 4.06 -6.61 -10.08
N VAL A 87 3.53 -5.38 -10.03
CA VAL A 87 2.50 -4.99 -9.05
C VAL A 87 1.23 -5.85 -9.18
N GLN A 88 0.82 -6.18 -10.41
CA GLN A 88 -0.33 -7.04 -10.66
C GLN A 88 -0.09 -8.51 -10.26
N PHE A 89 1.10 -9.05 -10.55
CA PHE A 89 1.48 -10.40 -10.14
C PHE A 89 1.60 -10.52 -8.63
N LEU A 90 2.23 -9.54 -7.97
CA LEU A 90 2.29 -9.46 -6.52
C LEU A 90 0.88 -9.47 -5.92
N SER A 91 0.00 -8.57 -6.36
CA SER A 91 -1.40 -8.54 -5.91
C SER A 91 -2.08 -9.90 -6.08
N LYS A 92 -1.93 -10.53 -7.25
CA LYS A 92 -2.57 -11.82 -7.52
C LYS A 92 -2.04 -12.94 -6.61
N ILE A 93 -0.73 -13.03 -6.42
CA ILE A 93 -0.08 -14.05 -5.59
C ILE A 93 -0.46 -13.83 -4.12
N SER A 94 -0.28 -12.61 -3.60
CA SER A 94 -0.59 -12.28 -2.20
C SER A 94 -2.06 -12.50 -1.87
N ARG A 95 -2.99 -12.13 -2.77
CA ARG A 95 -4.42 -12.38 -2.55
C ARG A 95 -4.77 -13.87 -2.56
N THR A 96 -4.10 -14.66 -3.39
CA THR A 96 -4.31 -16.12 -3.44
C THR A 96 -3.89 -16.76 -2.12
N ILE A 97 -2.71 -16.38 -1.59
CA ILE A 97 -2.23 -16.85 -0.29
C ILE A 97 -3.13 -16.33 0.83
N GLY A 98 -3.49 -15.04 0.78
CA GLY A 98 -4.37 -14.39 1.75
C GLY A 98 -5.74 -15.04 1.85
N ASP A 99 -6.36 -15.40 0.73
CA ASP A 99 -7.66 -16.09 0.71
C ASP A 99 -7.59 -17.46 1.37
N ILE A 100 -6.51 -18.23 1.13
CA ILE A 100 -6.26 -19.53 1.79
C ILE A 100 -6.11 -19.36 3.31
N LEU A 101 -5.43 -18.30 3.74
CA LEU A 101 -5.22 -17.98 5.16
C LEU A 101 -6.42 -17.29 5.82
N GLY A 102 -7.45 -16.94 5.05
CA GLY A 102 -8.59 -16.16 5.51
C GLY A 102 -8.21 -14.74 5.94
N LEU A 103 -7.23 -14.12 5.30
CA LEU A 103 -6.82 -12.72 5.48
C LEU A 103 -7.63 -11.78 4.59
N ASN A 104 -7.60 -10.47 4.89
CA ASN A 104 -8.36 -9.48 4.14
C ASN A 104 -7.74 -9.22 2.75
N THR A 105 -8.34 -9.81 1.71
CA THR A 105 -7.84 -9.70 0.34
C THR A 105 -7.89 -8.31 -0.25
N ASP A 106 -8.83 -7.45 0.20
CA ASP A 106 -8.94 -6.08 -0.29
C ASP A 106 -7.84 -5.19 0.30
N LEU A 107 -7.47 -5.43 1.56
CA LEU A 107 -6.30 -4.77 2.17
C LEU A 107 -5.00 -5.22 1.53
N ILE A 108 -4.84 -6.53 1.29
CA ILE A 108 -3.69 -7.09 0.58
C ILE A 108 -3.56 -6.43 -0.79
N GLU A 109 -4.65 -6.38 -1.57
CA GLU A 109 -4.67 -5.76 -2.89
C GLU A 109 -4.29 -4.29 -2.83
N ALA A 110 -4.89 -3.50 -1.93
CA ALA A 110 -4.58 -2.09 -1.79
C ALA A 110 -3.10 -1.84 -1.48
N ILE A 111 -2.50 -2.64 -0.58
CA ILE A 111 -1.07 -2.54 -0.25
C ILE A 111 -0.22 -2.92 -1.47
N SER A 112 -0.51 -4.06 -2.11
CA SER A 112 0.22 -4.52 -3.30
C SER A 112 0.15 -3.52 -4.45
N LEU A 113 -0.99 -2.87 -4.70
CA LEU A 113 -1.09 -1.86 -5.76
C LEU A 113 -0.31 -0.57 -5.43
N GLY A 114 -0.19 -0.24 -4.15
CA GLY A 114 0.39 1.03 -3.70
C GLY A 114 1.87 1.02 -3.33
N HIS A 115 2.47 -0.15 -3.06
CA HIS A 115 3.81 -0.25 -2.46
C HIS A 115 4.88 0.50 -3.26
N ASP A 116 4.88 0.29 -4.57
CA ASP A 116 5.93 0.72 -5.50
C ASP A 116 5.73 2.11 -6.12
N ILE A 117 4.68 2.85 -5.71
CA ILE A 117 4.24 4.08 -6.38
C ILE A 117 5.34 5.15 -6.38
N GLY A 118 6.10 5.19 -5.28
CA GLY A 118 7.16 6.15 -5.02
C GLY A 118 8.46 5.89 -5.76
N HIS A 119 8.59 4.81 -6.54
CA HIS A 119 9.84 4.60 -7.26
C HIS A 119 10.12 5.72 -8.29
N PRO A 120 11.36 6.20 -8.39
CA PRO A 120 11.75 7.10 -9.47
C PRO A 120 11.81 6.34 -10.81
N PRO A 121 11.97 7.06 -11.95
CA PRO A 121 12.36 6.43 -13.21
C PRO A 121 13.63 5.60 -13.04
N PHE A 122 13.81 4.55 -13.86
CA PHE A 122 14.98 3.65 -13.84
C PHE A 122 15.16 2.81 -12.57
N GLY A 123 14.08 2.53 -11.84
CA GLY A 123 14.11 1.55 -10.74
C GLY A 123 15.12 1.89 -9.64
N HIS A 124 15.91 0.90 -9.21
CA HIS A 124 16.90 1.04 -8.15
C HIS A 124 18.06 1.98 -8.54
N ASP A 125 18.49 1.98 -9.81
CA ASP A 125 19.54 2.88 -10.29
C ASP A 125 19.12 4.36 -10.14
N GLY A 126 17.86 4.63 -10.47
CA GLY A 126 17.26 5.96 -10.28
C GLY A 126 17.17 6.35 -8.81
N GLU A 127 16.84 5.40 -7.93
CA GLU A 127 16.78 5.60 -6.49
C GLU A 127 18.16 5.84 -5.87
N GLU A 128 19.19 5.12 -6.30
CA GLU A 128 20.57 5.32 -5.87
C GLU A 128 21.07 6.71 -6.29
N MET A 129 20.87 7.08 -7.55
CA MET A 129 21.28 8.39 -8.06
C MET A 129 20.55 9.53 -7.36
N LEU A 130 19.23 9.40 -7.17
CA LEU A 130 18.43 10.39 -6.46
C LEU A 130 18.80 10.47 -4.97
N SER A 131 19.16 9.34 -4.35
CA SER A 131 19.67 9.30 -2.98
C SER A 131 20.99 10.04 -2.83
N GLY A 132 21.91 9.90 -3.78
CA GLY A 132 23.16 10.63 -3.81
C GLY A 132 22.95 12.15 -3.91
N LEU A 133 22.03 12.59 -4.75
CA LEU A 133 21.66 14.01 -4.90
C LEU A 133 20.93 14.54 -3.66
N SER A 134 19.93 13.81 -3.16
CA SER A 134 19.17 14.15 -1.97
C SER A 134 20.08 14.28 -0.74
N LYS A 135 21.07 13.39 -0.59
CA LYS A 135 22.03 13.48 0.51
C LYS A 135 22.89 14.74 0.42
N LYS A 136 23.29 15.16 -0.79
CA LYS A 136 24.09 16.38 -1.01
C LYS A 136 23.29 17.66 -0.73
N VAL A 137 22.00 17.69 -1.08
CA VAL A 137 21.17 18.91 -1.01
C VAL A 137 20.38 19.01 0.30
N LEU A 138 19.80 17.89 0.75
CA LEU A 138 18.86 17.82 1.88
C LEU A 138 19.44 17.09 3.10
N GLY A 139 20.66 16.56 3.00
CA GLY A 139 21.30 15.82 4.10
C GLY A 139 20.75 14.41 4.33
N LYS A 140 19.80 13.93 3.51
CA LYS A 140 19.15 12.62 3.66
C LYS A 140 19.00 11.86 2.35
N LYS A 141 19.02 10.53 2.42
CA LYS A 141 18.79 9.66 1.25
C LYS A 141 17.34 9.74 0.77
N PHE A 142 17.11 9.32 -0.48
CA PHE A 142 15.78 9.12 -1.02
C PHE A 142 15.36 7.67 -0.71
N TYR A 143 14.08 7.47 -0.43
CA TYR A 143 13.51 6.15 -0.19
C TYR A 143 12.17 6.07 -0.92
N HIS A 144 12.01 5.12 -1.83
CA HIS A 144 10.79 5.00 -2.64
C HIS A 144 9.56 4.77 -1.76
N ASN A 145 9.64 3.95 -0.70
CA ASN A 145 8.52 3.65 0.19
C ASN A 145 8.04 4.90 0.97
N ILE A 146 8.97 5.74 1.45
CA ILE A 146 8.63 7.06 2.03
C ILE A 146 8.02 7.96 0.94
N HIS A 147 8.55 7.89 -0.29
CA HIS A 147 7.99 8.66 -1.40
C HIS A 147 6.59 8.18 -1.80
N SER A 148 6.26 6.89 -1.69
CA SER A 148 4.93 6.34 -1.92
C SER A 148 3.92 7.02 -0.99
N ILE A 149 4.23 7.12 0.30
CA ILE A 149 3.38 7.86 1.26
C ILE A 149 3.25 9.32 0.87
N ARG A 150 4.37 9.98 0.49
CA ARG A 150 4.32 11.37 0.04
C ARG A 150 3.37 11.56 -1.16
N VAL A 151 3.45 10.68 -2.15
CA VAL A 151 2.60 10.74 -3.36
C VAL A 151 1.13 10.54 -2.98
N LEU A 152 0.85 9.50 -2.20
CA LEU A 152 -0.50 9.06 -1.88
C LEU A 152 -1.21 10.03 -0.92
N GLU A 153 -0.52 10.61 0.06
CA GLU A 153 -1.15 11.47 1.07
C GLU A 153 -1.11 12.97 0.74
N TYR A 154 -0.18 13.41 -0.14
CA TYR A 154 0.08 14.83 -0.33
C TYR A 154 0.21 15.31 -1.78
N LEU A 155 0.44 14.45 -2.78
CA LEU A 155 0.65 14.92 -4.16
C LEU A 155 -0.53 14.61 -5.09
N GLU A 156 -1.15 13.45 -4.95
CA GLU A 156 -2.32 13.09 -5.75
C GLU A 156 -3.51 14.03 -5.50
N LYS A 157 -4.45 14.07 -6.47
CA LYS A 157 -5.62 14.97 -6.47
C LYS A 157 -5.29 16.45 -6.24
N GLY A 158 -4.18 16.91 -6.83
CA GLY A 158 -3.78 18.33 -6.79
C GLY A 158 -3.37 18.80 -5.40
N GLY A 159 -2.73 17.93 -4.61
CA GLY A 159 -2.24 18.29 -3.27
C GLY A 159 -3.09 17.76 -2.11
N ASN A 160 -4.22 17.10 -2.39
CA ASN A 160 -5.15 16.63 -1.36
C ASN A 160 -4.86 15.19 -0.88
N GLY A 161 -4.11 14.43 -1.66
CA GLY A 161 -3.90 13.00 -1.45
C GLY A 161 -5.13 12.16 -1.81
N LEU A 162 -5.00 10.85 -1.66
CA LEU A 162 -6.04 9.87 -1.87
C LEU A 162 -6.88 9.61 -0.61
N ASN A 163 -6.38 10.02 0.57
CA ASN A 163 -6.99 9.79 1.88
C ASN A 163 -7.20 8.28 2.10
N LEU A 164 -6.13 7.48 2.07
CA LEU A 164 -6.22 6.02 2.25
C LEU A 164 -6.39 5.65 3.74
N THR A 165 -6.77 4.40 4.01
CA THR A 165 -6.77 3.92 5.40
C THR A 165 -5.35 3.81 5.94
N PHE A 166 -5.20 3.96 7.26
CA PHE A 166 -3.93 3.80 7.95
C PHE A 166 -3.28 2.45 7.63
N GLN A 167 -4.05 1.36 7.64
CA GLN A 167 -3.54 0.01 7.39
C GLN A 167 -2.93 -0.13 6.00
N THR A 168 -3.57 0.46 4.99
CA THR A 168 -3.04 0.51 3.63
C THR A 168 -1.73 1.31 3.58
N LEU A 169 -1.70 2.52 4.17
CA LEU A 169 -0.50 3.37 4.20
C LEU A 169 0.66 2.70 4.96
N ASP A 170 0.37 2.09 6.11
CA ASP A 170 1.36 1.41 6.93
C ASP A 170 1.94 0.18 6.25
N GLY A 171 1.10 -0.62 5.59
CA GLY A 171 1.55 -1.72 4.74
C GLY A 171 2.43 -1.24 3.59
N ILE A 172 2.02 -0.18 2.89
CA ILE A 172 2.81 0.45 1.82
C ILE A 172 4.12 1.03 2.35
N LEU A 173 4.18 1.57 3.56
CA LEU A 173 5.43 2.10 4.10
C LEU A 173 6.40 0.98 4.47
N CYS A 174 5.88 -0.12 5.03
CA CYS A 174 6.67 -1.19 5.62
C CYS A 174 7.01 -2.35 4.66
N HIS A 175 6.54 -2.31 3.41
CA HIS A 175 6.70 -3.39 2.43
C HIS A 175 8.17 -3.74 2.15
N ASN A 176 9.06 -2.73 2.21
CA ASN A 176 10.47 -2.93 1.91
C ASN A 176 11.10 -3.90 2.93
N GLY A 177 11.69 -4.99 2.43
CA GLY A 177 12.51 -5.94 3.16
C GLY A 177 13.70 -6.31 2.30
N GLU A 178 14.92 -6.04 2.76
CA GLU A 178 16.09 -6.65 2.15
C GLU A 178 16.00 -8.18 2.35
N GLU A 179 16.51 -8.93 1.37
CA GLU A 179 16.41 -10.41 1.22
C GLU A 179 16.78 -11.21 2.49
N ASP A 180 17.49 -10.59 3.45
CA ASP A 180 18.03 -11.26 4.64
C ASP A 180 17.16 -11.14 5.91
N TYR A 181 16.12 -10.28 5.96
CA TYR A 181 15.27 -10.16 7.16
C TYR A 181 13.82 -9.73 6.88
N VAL A 182 12.91 -10.71 6.90
CA VAL A 182 11.47 -10.46 6.90
C VAL A 182 10.87 -10.79 8.26
N LYS A 183 10.63 -9.75 9.08
CA LYS A 183 9.85 -9.89 10.30
C LYS A 183 8.41 -10.22 9.93
N THR A 184 7.95 -11.42 10.29
CA THR A 184 6.60 -11.93 9.97
C THR A 184 5.55 -11.58 11.03
N GLU A 185 5.96 -10.94 12.12
CA GLU A 185 5.08 -10.53 13.21
C GLU A 185 4.63 -9.06 13.03
N PRO A 186 3.32 -8.77 13.07
CA PRO A 186 2.83 -7.41 13.00
C PRO A 186 3.21 -6.59 14.23
N ASP A 187 3.58 -5.32 14.04
CA ASP A 187 3.70 -4.38 15.16
C ASP A 187 2.35 -3.71 15.43
N ILE A 188 1.76 -4.03 16.58
CA ILE A 188 0.41 -3.63 16.99
C ILE A 188 0.20 -2.13 17.17
N LYS A 189 1.27 -1.32 17.17
CA LYS A 189 1.14 0.14 17.18
C LYS A 189 0.34 0.61 15.95
N LYS A 190 -0.42 1.68 16.09
CA LYS A 190 -1.26 2.26 15.03
C LYS A 190 -1.25 3.77 15.07
N GLY A 191 -1.66 4.40 13.98
CA GLY A 191 -1.85 5.84 13.88
C GLY A 191 -0.61 6.60 13.43
N THR A 192 -0.69 7.94 13.46
CA THR A 192 0.32 8.83 12.89
C THR A 192 1.70 8.64 13.53
N GLU A 193 1.73 8.44 14.86
CA GLU A 193 2.96 8.20 15.60
C GLU A 193 3.73 6.98 15.05
N LYS A 194 3.02 5.90 14.69
CA LYS A 194 3.67 4.73 14.07
C LYS A 194 4.30 5.08 12.73
N ILE A 195 3.59 5.80 11.86
CA ILE A 195 4.12 6.22 10.56
C ILE A 195 5.40 7.06 10.74
N GLU A 196 5.38 8.02 11.67
CA GLU A 196 6.52 8.88 11.97
C GLU A 196 7.72 8.10 12.51
N ILE A 197 7.48 7.16 13.45
CA ILE A 197 8.52 6.28 13.99
C ILE A 197 9.12 5.43 12.86
N THR A 198 8.30 4.81 12.02
CA THR A 198 8.75 3.96 10.91
C THR A 198 9.57 4.77 9.90
N ILE A 199 9.12 5.98 9.52
CA ILE A 199 9.90 6.89 8.66
C ILE A 199 11.26 7.20 9.30
N SER A 200 11.29 7.53 10.59
CA SER A 200 12.54 7.81 11.31
C SER A 200 13.50 6.62 11.31
N LYS A 201 12.97 5.40 11.50
CA LYS A 201 13.76 4.16 11.42
C LYS A 201 14.35 3.95 10.03
N ILE A 202 13.55 4.10 8.98
CA ILE A 202 13.99 3.99 7.58
C ILE A 202 15.09 5.01 7.27
N GLU A 203 14.91 6.27 7.66
CA GLU A 203 15.90 7.33 7.41
C GLU A 203 17.23 7.10 8.17
N LYS A 204 17.20 6.36 9.29
CA LYS A 204 18.40 5.91 10.03
C LYS A 204 19.04 4.65 9.45
N GLY A 205 18.39 4.00 8.48
CA GLY A 205 18.83 2.72 7.92
C GLY A 205 18.55 1.53 8.85
N GLU A 206 17.62 1.66 9.80
CA GLU A 206 17.15 0.54 10.60
C GLU A 206 16.21 -0.33 9.78
N ILE A 207 16.27 -1.66 9.97
CA ILE A 207 15.42 -2.64 9.27
C ILE A 207 14.37 -3.31 10.19
N ASP A 208 14.43 -3.06 11.51
CA ASP A 208 13.45 -3.59 12.47
C ASP A 208 12.19 -2.73 12.51
N TYR A 209 11.39 -2.84 11.45
CA TYR A 209 10.03 -2.34 11.38
C TYR A 209 9.14 -3.33 10.64
N SER A 210 7.88 -3.38 11.03
CA SER A 210 6.90 -4.32 10.51
C SER A 210 5.55 -3.65 10.32
N PRO A 211 4.79 -4.04 9.28
CA PRO A 211 3.39 -3.65 9.15
C PRO A 211 2.59 -3.94 10.42
N SER A 212 1.51 -3.22 10.64
CA SER A 212 0.59 -3.39 11.77
C SER A 212 -0.42 -4.52 11.57
N THR A 213 -0.41 -5.16 10.40
CA THR A 213 -1.36 -6.18 9.98
C THR A 213 -0.63 -7.40 9.42
N LEU A 214 -1.24 -8.59 9.53
CA LEU A 214 -0.72 -9.78 8.86
C LEU A 214 -0.84 -9.67 7.35
N GLU A 215 -1.85 -8.97 6.84
CA GLU A 215 -1.99 -8.64 5.43
C GLU A 215 -0.77 -7.90 4.89
N GLY A 216 -0.29 -6.88 5.62
CA GLY A 216 0.92 -6.15 5.25
C GLY A 216 2.16 -7.02 5.36
N CYS A 217 2.27 -7.86 6.40
CA CYS A 217 3.38 -8.80 6.53
C CYS A 217 3.39 -9.80 5.37
N LEU A 218 2.23 -10.29 4.95
CA LEU A 218 2.11 -11.18 3.80
C LEU A 218 2.54 -10.51 2.51
N VAL A 219 2.12 -9.26 2.26
CA VAL A 219 2.57 -8.53 1.06
C VAL A 219 4.08 -8.37 1.07
N LYS A 220 4.68 -7.98 2.22
CA LYS A 220 6.13 -7.90 2.39
C LYS A 220 6.84 -9.23 2.07
N ILE A 221 6.30 -10.37 2.50
CA ILE A 221 6.85 -11.70 2.20
C ILE A 221 6.72 -12.07 0.71
N CYS A 222 5.68 -11.58 0.03
CA CYS A 222 5.46 -11.92 -1.38
C CYS A 222 6.24 -11.03 -2.34
N ASP A 223 6.73 -9.89 -1.85
CA ASP A 223 7.47 -8.88 -2.63
C ASP A 223 8.98 -9.18 -2.71
N THR A 224 9.49 -9.98 -1.77
CA THR A 224 10.84 -10.57 -1.81
C THR A 224 10.93 -11.71 -2.81
#